data_AF-A0A7S1FTL3-F1
#
_entry.id   AF-A0A7S1FTL3-F1
#
_cell.length_a   1.000
_cell.length_b   1.000
_cell.length_c   1.000
_cell.angle_alpha   90.00
_cell.angle_beta   90.00
_cell.angle_gamma   90.00
#
_symmetry.space_group_name_H-M   'P 1'
#
loop_
_entity.id
_entity.type
_entity.pdbx_description
1 polymer ?
#
loop_
_entity_poly.entity_id
_entity_poly.type
_entity_poly.pdbx_seq_one_letter_code
_entity_poly.pdbx_strand_id
1 'polypeptide(L)'
;AIELAIRVSSERRTTPGTCVGYVVQGDDRTSSTTAIKYATEQIVVREATVDPLLLRYSVVVVDEAHERGASGDLLLGILKRVRRLRPGLRVVVCSATINAQDFFGVF
;
A
#
# COMPACT_ATOMS: atom_id res chain seq x y z
N ALA A 1 -6.78 -6.40 -5.20
CA ALA A 1 -6.22 -6.72 -3.86
C ALA A 1 -6.46 -8.17 -3.44
N ILE A 2 -7.71 -8.65 -3.33
CA ILE A 2 -8.03 -10.01 -2.83
C ILE A 2 -7.37 -11.11 -3.67
N GLU A 3 -7.61 -11.12 -4.98
CA GLU A 3 -7.09 -12.18 -5.87
C GLU A 3 -5.57 -12.22 -5.89
N LEU A 4 -4.91 -11.06 -5.90
CA LEU A 4 -3.45 -10.95 -5.79
C LEU A 4 -2.94 -11.52 -4.47
N ALA A 5 -3.59 -11.21 -3.34
CA ALA A 5 -3.21 -11.76 -2.05
C ALA A 5 -3.36 -13.29 -2.04
N ILE A 6 -4.44 -13.84 -2.60
CA ILE A 6 -4.64 -15.29 -2.72
C ILE A 6 -3.55 -15.91 -3.59
N ARG A 7 -3.26 -15.30 -4.75
CA ARG A 7 -2.23 -15.77 -5.67
C ARG A 7 -0.85 -15.80 -5.02
N VAL A 8 -0.45 -14.72 -4.37
CA VAL A 8 0.86 -14.58 -3.72
C VAL A 8 0.96 -15.48 -2.49
N SER A 9 -0.13 -15.67 -1.75
CA SER A 9 -0.18 -16.65 -0.65
C SER A 9 0.10 -18.07 -1.16
N SER A 10 -0.52 -18.45 -2.29
CA SER A 10 -0.31 -19.74 -2.95
C SER A 10 1.14 -19.93 -3.42
N GLU A 11 1.72 -18.92 -4.06
CA GLU A 11 3.12 -18.93 -4.50
C GLU A 11 4.10 -19.03 -3.31
N ARG A 12 3.73 -18.46 -2.17
CA ARG A 12 4.46 -18.56 -0.89
C ARG A 12 4.17 -19.85 -0.12
N ARG A 13 3.26 -20.71 -0.59
CA ARG A 13 2.76 -21.91 0.12
C ARG A 13 2.23 -21.59 1.52
N THR A 14 1.51 -20.48 1.64
CA THR A 14 0.89 -20.01 2.88
C THR A 14 -0.61 -19.83 2.71
N THR A 15 -1.36 -19.82 3.80
CA THR A 15 -2.79 -19.56 3.79
C THR A 15 -3.05 -18.04 3.79
N PRO A 16 -3.97 -17.51 2.96
CA PRO A 16 -4.37 -16.11 3.04
C PRO A 16 -4.78 -15.71 4.46
N GLY A 17 -4.27 -14.58 4.95
CA GLY A 17 -4.44 -14.09 6.31
C GLY A 17 -3.33 -14.51 7.29
N THR A 18 -2.39 -15.37 6.86
CA THR A 18 -1.15 -15.66 7.62
C THR A 18 -0.04 -14.70 7.18
N CYS A 19 1.05 -15.18 6.58
CA CYS A 19 2.17 -14.36 6.10
C CYS A 19 1.75 -13.30 5.06
N VAL A 20 0.77 -13.64 4.22
CA VAL A 20 0.20 -12.77 3.19
C VAL A 20 -1.29 -12.60 3.48
N GLY A 21 -1.77 -11.36 3.52
CA GLY A 21 -3.15 -11.03 3.83
C GLY A 21 -3.66 -9.87 2.97
N TYR A 22 -4.94 -9.56 3.12
CA TYR A 22 -5.54 -8.41 2.45
C TYR A 22 -6.55 -7.68 3.33
N VAL A 23 -6.79 -6.42 3.01
CA VAL A 23 -7.85 -5.62 3.63
C VAL A 23 -8.52 -4.78 2.54
N VAL A 24 -9.83 -4.96 2.38
CA VAL A 24 -10.68 -4.14 1.53
C VAL A 24 -11.88 -3.66 2.34
N GLN A 25 -12.73 -2.83 1.75
CA GLN A 25 -13.93 -2.39 2.43
C GLN A 25 -14.85 -3.58 2.76
N GLY A 26 -15.10 -3.78 4.06
CA GLY A 26 -16.00 -4.83 4.55
C GLY A 26 -15.37 -6.22 4.66
N ASP A 27 -14.11 -6.41 4.29
CA ASP A 27 -13.41 -7.69 4.42
C ASP A 27 -11.93 -7.49 4.79
N ASP A 28 -11.57 -7.96 5.98
CA ASP A 28 -10.20 -7.96 6.52
C ASP A 28 -9.76 -9.40 6.77
N ARG A 29 -8.75 -9.83 6.02
CA ARG A 29 -8.07 -11.09 6.23
C ARG A 29 -6.60 -10.86 6.47
N THR A 30 -6.31 -10.34 7.66
CA THR A 30 -4.96 -10.20 8.20
C THR A 30 -4.87 -10.79 9.61
N SER A 31 -3.65 -11.07 10.06
CA SER A 31 -3.34 -11.50 11.42
C SER A 31 -2.07 -10.83 11.92
N SER A 32 -1.71 -11.08 13.19
CA SER A 32 -0.43 -10.62 13.75
C SER A 32 0.80 -11.17 13.01
N THR A 33 0.63 -12.24 12.24
CA THR A 33 1.70 -12.86 11.43
C THR A 33 1.77 -12.32 10.00
N THR A 34 0.85 -11.43 9.60
CA THR A 34 0.83 -10.86 8.25
C THR A 34 1.99 -9.91 8.04
N ALA A 35 2.89 -10.31 7.14
CA ALA A 35 4.06 -9.55 6.73
C ALA A 35 3.83 -8.79 5.42
N ILE A 36 2.98 -9.31 4.53
CA ILE A 36 2.60 -8.66 3.27
C ILE A 36 1.09 -8.44 3.28
N LYS A 37 0.67 -7.17 3.20
CA LYS A 37 -0.73 -6.78 3.20
C LYS A 37 -1.10 -6.12 1.87
N TYR A 38 -2.03 -6.72 1.14
CA TYR A 38 -2.66 -6.10 -0.02
C TYR A 38 -3.87 -5.28 0.44
N ALA A 39 -3.88 -3.98 0.18
CA ALA A 39 -4.98 -3.12 0.58
C ALA A 39 -5.39 -2.18 -0.55
N THR A 40 -6.65 -1.74 -0.55
CA THR A 40 -7.09 -0.63 -1.41
C THR A 40 -6.56 0.70 -0.87
N GLU A 41 -6.45 1.72 -1.71
CA GLU A 41 -5.91 3.02 -1.33
C GLU A 41 -6.72 3.64 -0.18
N GLN A 42 -8.04 3.49 -0.23
CA GLN A 42 -8.96 3.97 0.80
C GLN A 42 -8.68 3.39 2.19
N ILE A 43 -8.30 2.11 2.26
CA ILE A 43 -7.93 1.46 3.51
C ILE A 43 -6.65 2.08 4.07
N VAL A 44 -5.63 2.28 3.24
CA VAL A 44 -4.36 2.88 3.67
C VAL A 44 -4.55 4.35 4.07
N VAL A 45 -5.38 5.10 3.36
CA VAL A 45 -5.76 6.47 3.73
C VAL A 45 -6.45 6.51 5.09
N ARG A 46 -7.38 5.57 5.37
CA ARG A 46 -7.99 5.44 6.70
C ARG A 46 -6.98 5.06 7.78
N GLU A 47 -6.04 4.16 7.49
CA GLU A 47 -4.99 3.82 8.45
C GLU A 47 -4.11 5.04 8.76
N ALA A 48 -3.81 5.87 7.77
CA ALA A 48 -3.06 7.11 7.96
C ALA A 48 -3.78 8.16 8.82
N THR A 49 -5.11 8.08 9.01
CA THR A 49 -5.79 8.97 9.98
C THR A 49 -5.60 8.51 11.42
N VAL A 50 -5.38 7.21 11.65
CA VAL A 50 -5.16 6.62 12.98
C VAL A 50 -3.68 6.54 13.33
N ASP A 51 -2.83 6.20 12.36
CA ASP A 51 -1.36 6.15 12.44
C ASP A 51 -0.77 7.09 11.37
N PRO A 52 -0.66 8.41 11.66
CA PRO A 52 -0.23 9.41 10.69
C PRO A 52 1.20 9.23 10.17
N LEU A 53 2.03 8.42 10.84
CA LEU A 53 3.40 8.13 10.42
C LEU A 53 3.53 6.74 9.79
N LEU A 54 2.42 6.01 9.68
CA LEU A 54 2.34 4.66 9.11
C LEU A 54 3.37 3.72 9.73
N LEU A 55 3.62 3.83 11.04
CA LEU A 55 4.68 3.15 11.80
C LEU A 55 4.66 1.63 11.64
N ARG A 56 3.48 1.05 11.39
CA ARG A 56 3.30 -0.38 11.13
C ARG A 56 3.98 -0.87 9.85
N TYR A 57 4.30 0.03 8.91
CA TYR A 57 4.91 -0.31 7.63
C TYR A 57 6.37 0.14 7.56
N SER A 58 7.23 -0.73 7.04
CA SER A 58 8.60 -0.39 6.65
C SER A 58 8.70 0.01 5.16
N VAL A 59 7.81 -0.54 4.34
CA VAL A 59 7.71 -0.27 2.90
C VAL A 59 6.22 -0.16 2.52
N VAL A 60 5.88 0.83 1.70
CA VAL A 60 4.58 0.92 1.04
C VAL A 60 4.81 0.88 -0.47
N VAL A 61 4.10 -0.03 -1.14
CA VAL A 61 4.09 -0.14 -2.61
C VAL A 61 2.75 0.36 -3.09
N VAL A 62 2.76 1.42 -3.90
CA VAL A 62 1.58 1.92 -4.60
C VAL A 62 1.62 1.34 -6.00
N ASP A 63 0.72 0.40 -6.27
CA ASP A 63 0.60 -0.24 -7.59
C ASP A 63 -0.40 0.50 -8.46
N GLU A 64 -0.31 0.32 -9.77
CA GLU A 64 -1.21 0.92 -10.76
C GLU A 64 -1.43 2.43 -10.60
N ALA A 65 -0.38 3.18 -10.25
CA ALA A 65 -0.45 4.64 -10.07
C ALA A 65 -0.88 5.42 -11.34
N HIS A 66 -1.03 4.73 -12.48
CA HIS A 66 -1.58 5.29 -13.70
C HIS A 66 -3.10 5.43 -13.73
N GLU A 67 -3.85 4.70 -12.90
CA GLU A 67 -5.33 4.73 -12.93
C GLU A 67 -5.95 6.04 -12.40
N ARG A 68 -5.12 7.05 -12.07
CA ARG A 68 -5.49 8.44 -11.68
C ARG A 68 -6.86 8.55 -11.00
N GLY A 69 -6.89 8.21 -9.71
CA GLY A 69 -8.07 8.31 -8.86
C GLY A 69 -7.84 9.21 -7.64
N ALA A 70 -8.90 9.87 -7.16
CA ALA A 70 -8.83 10.79 -6.04
C ALA A 70 -8.23 10.17 -4.75
N SER A 71 -8.50 8.88 -4.51
CA SER A 71 -7.93 8.16 -3.36
C SER A 71 -6.43 7.87 -3.54
N GLY A 72 -5.98 7.57 -4.76
CA GLY A 72 -4.58 7.36 -5.09
C GLY A 72 -3.76 8.64 -4.97
N ASP A 73 -4.26 9.76 -5.50
CA ASP A 73 -3.60 11.07 -5.38
C ASP A 73 -3.49 11.51 -3.92
N LEU A 74 -4.56 11.32 -3.14
CA LEU A 74 -4.55 11.59 -1.70
C LEU A 74 -3.53 10.72 -0.97
N LEU A 75 -3.47 9.42 -1.27
CA LEU A 75 -2.49 8.51 -0.69
C LEU A 75 -1.05 8.95 -1.00
N LEU A 76 -0.77 9.32 -2.25
CA LEU A 76 0.55 9.80 -2.66
C LEU A 76 0.93 11.10 -1.95
N GLY A 77 0.00 12.03 -1.80
CA GLY A 77 0.20 13.26 -1.02
C GLY A 77 0.50 13.00 0.46
N ILE A 78 -0.20 12.04 1.07
CA ILE A 78 0.06 11.60 2.45
C ILE A 78 1.45 10.98 2.53
N LEU A 79 1.79 10.02 1.66
CA LEU A 79 3.08 9.34 1.65
C LEU A 79 4.25 10.30 1.46
N LYS A 80 4.11 11.32 0.60
CA LYS A 80 5.11 12.40 0.46
C LYS A 80 5.35 13.10 1.80
N ARG A 81 4.28 13.48 2.51
CA ARG A 81 4.38 14.15 3.81
C ARG A 81 5.00 13.23 4.87
N VAL A 82 4.58 11.97 4.93
CA VAL A 82 5.12 10.98 5.87
C VAL A 82 6.59 10.75 5.62
N ARG A 83 7.03 10.63 4.35
CA ARG A 83 8.43 10.44 3.98
C ARG A 83 9.35 11.55 4.49
N ARG A 84 8.88 12.81 4.45
CA ARG A 84 9.61 13.97 4.99
C ARG A 84 9.79 13.91 6.51
N LEU A 85 8.79 13.40 7.23
CA LEU A 85 8.82 13.28 8.70
C LEU A 85 9.47 11.97 9.16
N ARG A 86 9.44 10.92 8.33
CA ARG A 86 9.95 9.59 8.60
C ARG A 86 10.83 9.08 7.44
N PRO A 87 12.11 9.48 7.41
CA PRO A 87 13.07 9.04 6.39
C PRO A 87 13.35 7.52 6.38
N GLY A 88 12.86 6.77 7.37
CA GLY A 88 12.93 5.30 7.38
C GLY A 88 11.86 4.60 6.54
N LEU A 89 10.73 5.25 6.22
CA LEU A 89 9.65 4.62 5.44
C LEU A 89 10.02 4.58 3.96
N ARG A 90 10.17 3.40 3.35
CA ARG A 90 10.41 3.29 1.90
C ARG A 90 9.09 3.32 1.13
N VAL A 91 9.05 4.04 0.02
CA VAL A 91 7.88 4.12 -0.86
C VAL A 91 8.31 3.69 -2.26
N VAL A 92 7.57 2.76 -2.85
CA VAL A 92 7.75 2.29 -4.23
C VAL A 92 6.46 2.62 -4.99
N VAL A 93 6.57 3.24 -6.15
CA VAL A 93 5.44 3.55 -7.01
C VAL A 93 5.60 2.76 -8.30
N CYS A 94 4.64 1.89 -8.59
CA CYS A 94 4.58 1.08 -9.80
C CYS A 94 3.52 1.66 -10.75
N SER A 95 3.82 1.71 -12.04
CA SER A 95 2.92 2.24 -13.07
C SER A 95 3.25 1.63 -14.42
N ALA A 96 2.20 1.31 -15.21
CA ALA A 96 2.35 0.74 -16.54
C ALA A 96 2.59 1.79 -17.64
N THR A 97 2.12 3.03 -17.47
CA THR A 97 2.05 4.01 -18.56
C THR A 97 2.56 5.40 -18.21
N ILE A 98 2.77 5.70 -16.93
CA ILE A 98 3.22 7.04 -16.52
C ILE A 98 4.72 7.21 -16.73
N ASN A 99 5.09 8.35 -17.31
CA ASN A 99 6.48 8.78 -17.37
C ASN A 99 6.97 9.06 -15.93
N ALA A 100 8.02 8.35 -15.49
CA ALA A 100 8.59 8.51 -14.16
C ALA A 100 8.92 9.98 -13.82
N GLN A 101 9.21 10.80 -14.83
CA GLN A 101 9.45 12.24 -14.70
C GLN A 101 8.29 13.01 -14.04
N ASP A 102 7.05 12.61 -14.30
CA ASP A 102 5.87 13.26 -13.70
C ASP A 102 5.80 13.03 -12.18
N PHE A 103 6.41 11.95 -11.69
CA PHE A 103 6.47 11.61 -10.27
C PHE A 103 7.72 12.11 -9.55
N PHE A 104 8.81 12.42 -10.27
CA PHE A 104 10.02 12.99 -9.67
C PHE A 104 9.79 14.34 -9.00
N GLY A 105 8.83 15.15 -9.47
CA GLY A 105 8.43 16.40 -8.78
C GLY A 105 7.53 16.17 -7.55
N VAL A 106 6.94 14.97 -7.45
CA VAL A 106 5.96 14.62 -6.41
C VAL A 106 6.63 14.09 -5.15
N PHE A 107 7.81 13.47 -5.20
CA PHE A 107 8.49 12.93 -4.01
C PHE A 107 9.78 13.67 -3.65
#